data_AF-A0A6I3ZNV4-F1
#
_entry.id   AF-A0A6I3ZNV4-F1
#
_cell.length_a   1.000
_cell.length_b   1.000
_cell.length_c   1.000
_cell.angle_alpha   90.00
_cell.angle_beta   90.00
_cell.angle_gamma   90.00
#
_symmetry.space_group_name_H-M   'P 1'
#
loop_
_entity.id
_entity.type
_entity.pdbx_description
1 polymer ?
#
loop_
_entity_poly.entity_id
_entity_poly.type
_entity_poly.pdbx_seq_one_letter_code
_entity_poly.pdbx_strand_id
1 'polypeptide(L)'
;MHLDWYDRDILTFVLGCAPGAEPPNDASLAHFGISTARVMRRFDAVLDAVRSHQFPLDDADLTLVHQVADHRDHVARTGLGATAGR
;
A
#
# COMPACT_ATOMS: atom_id res chain seq x y z
N MET A 1 -11.82 -5.83 -13.67
CA MET A 1 -10.49 -5.25 -13.96
C MET A 1 -9.50 -6.02 -13.10
N HIS A 2 -8.27 -6.21 -13.55
CA HIS A 2 -7.22 -6.84 -12.73
C HIS A 2 -6.13 -5.84 -12.49
N LEU A 3 -5.48 -5.94 -11.34
CA LEU A 3 -4.22 -5.24 -11.14
C LEU A 3 -3.18 -5.80 -12.11
N ASP A 4 -2.39 -4.91 -12.70
CA ASP A 4 -1.25 -5.34 -13.49
C ASP A 4 -0.23 -6.05 -12.57
N TRP A 5 0.60 -6.91 -13.16
CA TRP A 5 1.58 -7.70 -12.40
C TRP A 5 2.54 -6.80 -11.60
N TYR A 6 2.86 -5.62 -12.11
CA TYR A 6 3.73 -4.65 -11.44
C TYR A 6 3.03 -3.98 -10.25
N ASP A 7 1.77 -3.58 -10.40
CA ASP A 7 0.98 -3.04 -9.29
C ASP A 7 0.74 -4.10 -8.18
N ARG A 8 0.50 -5.38 -8.54
CA ARG A 8 0.41 -6.49 -7.57
C ARG A 8 1.70 -6.69 -6.78
N ASP A 9 2.84 -6.62 -7.46
CA ASP A 9 4.15 -6.79 -6.83
C ASP A 9 4.46 -5.61 -5.88
N ILE A 10 4.09 -4.38 -6.26
CA ILE A 10 4.17 -3.21 -5.37
C ILE A 10 3.31 -3.40 -4.10
N LEU A 11 2.06 -3.85 -4.23
CA LEU A 11 1.19 -4.09 -3.08
C LEU A 11 1.79 -5.15 -2.15
N THR A 12 2.27 -6.26 -2.72
CA THR A 12 2.86 -7.37 -1.96
C THR A 12 4.14 -6.95 -1.25
N PHE A 13 4.99 -6.18 -1.92
CA PHE A 13 6.24 -5.68 -1.36
C PHE A 13 6.02 -4.73 -0.19
N VAL A 14 5.08 -3.78 -0.31
CA VAL A 14 4.74 -2.87 0.78
C VAL A 14 4.04 -3.62 1.92
N LEU A 15 3.17 -4.59 1.62
CA LEU A 15 2.50 -5.41 2.63
C LEU A 15 3.49 -6.26 3.45
N GLY A 16 4.62 -6.66 2.86
CA GLY A 16 5.70 -7.37 3.55
C GLY A 16 6.47 -6.52 4.56
N CYS A 17 6.26 -5.20 4.58
CA CYS A 17 6.84 -4.31 5.58
C CYS A 17 6.06 -4.38 6.90
N ALA A 18 6.66 -3.92 7.99
CA ALA A 18 5.92 -3.76 9.25
C ALA A 18 4.78 -2.73 9.08
N PRO A 19 3.64 -2.88 9.76
CA PRO A 19 2.55 -1.89 9.74
C PRO A 19 3.06 -0.47 9.96
N GLY A 20 2.97 0.37 8.93
CA GLY A 20 3.36 1.78 8.98
C GLY A 20 4.83 2.06 8.73
N ALA A 21 5.61 1.03 8.43
CA ALA A 21 6.93 1.19 7.88
C ALA A 21 6.85 1.29 6.35
N GLU A 22 7.53 2.27 5.79
CA GLU A 22 7.81 2.30 4.36
C GLU A 22 8.94 1.33 4.02
N PRO A 23 8.95 0.76 2.80
CA PRO A 23 10.05 -0.10 2.39
C PRO A 23 11.37 0.69 2.30
N PRO A 24 12.51 0.06 2.63
CA PRO A 24 13.82 0.69 2.50
C PRO A 24 14.09 1.17 1.07
N ASN A 25 14.74 2.32 0.92
CA ASN A 25 15.02 2.89 -0.40
C ASN A 25 15.96 2.02 -1.24
N ASP A 26 16.98 1.43 -0.64
CA ASP A 26 17.86 0.47 -1.32
C ASP A 26 17.12 -0.78 -1.80
N ALA A 27 16.20 -1.31 -0.99
CA ALA A 27 15.36 -2.45 -1.39
C ALA A 27 14.40 -2.08 -2.52
N SER A 28 13.80 -0.89 -2.46
CA SER A 28 12.91 -0.36 -3.49
C SER A 28 13.64 -0.17 -4.83
N LEU A 29 14.88 0.36 -4.78
CA LEU A 29 15.72 0.52 -5.96
C LEU A 29 16.18 -0.83 -6.53
N ALA A 30 16.54 -1.78 -5.68
CA ALA A 30 16.97 -3.11 -6.10
C ALA A 30 15.83 -3.90 -6.76
N HIS A 31 14.61 -3.78 -6.24
CA HIS A 31 13.45 -4.57 -6.69
C HIS A 31 12.71 -3.91 -7.86
N PHE A 32 12.53 -2.58 -7.84
CA PHE A 32 11.72 -1.85 -8.83
C PHE A 32 12.50 -0.84 -9.67
N GLY A 33 13.78 -0.58 -9.36
CA GLY A 33 14.57 0.45 -10.04
C GLY A 33 14.09 1.88 -9.75
N ILE A 34 13.22 2.07 -8.76
CA ILE A 34 12.65 3.38 -8.38
C ILE A 34 12.76 3.60 -6.87
N SER A 35 12.76 4.87 -6.46
CA SER A 35 12.85 5.22 -5.04
C SER A 35 11.59 4.84 -4.26
N THR A 36 11.72 4.67 -2.94
CA THR A 36 10.60 4.41 -2.03
C THR A 36 9.46 5.40 -2.25
N ALA A 37 9.76 6.70 -2.38
CA ALA A 37 8.73 7.73 -2.60
C ALA A 37 7.93 7.55 -3.90
N ARG A 38 8.49 6.87 -4.90
CA ARG A 38 7.79 6.56 -6.16
C ARG A 38 7.01 5.25 -6.05
N VAL A 39 7.53 4.27 -5.31
CA VAL A 39 6.80 3.04 -4.94
C VAL A 39 5.54 3.40 -4.15
N MET A 40 5.68 4.17 -3.06
CA MET A 40 4.58 4.58 -2.19
C MET A 40 3.52 5.42 -2.94
N ARG A 41 3.94 6.33 -3.83
CA ARG A 41 2.99 7.07 -4.68
C ARG A 41 2.15 6.16 -5.57
N ARG A 42 2.73 5.06 -6.06
CA ARG A 42 2.04 4.13 -6.95
C ARG A 42 1.11 3.21 -6.16
N PHE A 43 1.57 2.76 -5.00
CA PHE A 43 0.74 2.10 -4.00
C PHE A 43 -0.49 2.95 -3.64
N ASP A 44 -0.31 4.24 -3.38
CA ASP A 44 -1.41 5.18 -3.11
C ASP A 44 -2.40 5.29 -4.26
N ALA A 45 -1.88 5.45 -5.49
CA ALA A 45 -2.71 5.57 -6.69
C ALA A 45 -3.53 4.29 -6.94
N VAL A 46 -2.96 3.12 -6.68
CA VAL A 46 -3.66 1.83 -6.82
C VAL A 46 -4.80 1.74 -5.79
N LEU A 47 -4.53 2.05 -4.52
CA LEU A 47 -5.58 2.05 -3.49
C LEU A 47 -6.68 3.07 -3.76
N ASP A 48 -6.32 4.27 -4.23
CA ASP A 48 -7.28 5.31 -4.59
C ASP A 48 -8.13 4.90 -5.79
N ALA A 49 -7.54 4.29 -6.81
CA ALA A 49 -8.26 3.80 -7.97
C ALA A 49 -9.28 2.72 -7.60
N VAL A 50 -8.90 1.77 -6.72
CA VAL A 50 -9.81 0.70 -6.25
C VAL A 50 -10.92 1.24 -5.35
N ARG A 51 -10.64 2.24 -4.50
CA ARG A 51 -11.66 2.89 -3.67
C ARG A 51 -12.63 3.73 -4.48
N SER A 52 -12.10 4.51 -5.43
CA SER A 52 -12.87 5.46 -6.23
C SER A 52 -13.69 4.78 -7.32
N HIS A 53 -13.20 3.67 -7.86
CA HIS A 53 -13.94 2.88 -8.81
C HIS A 53 -14.27 1.53 -8.18
N GLN A 54 -15.54 1.30 -7.87
CA GLN A 54 -16.10 -0.01 -7.51
C GLN A 54 -16.04 -0.98 -8.72
N PHE A 55 -14.87 -1.18 -9.30
CA PHE A 55 -14.67 -2.20 -10.30
C PHE A 55 -14.68 -3.56 -9.61
N PRO A 56 -15.34 -4.57 -10.20
CA PRO A 56 -15.16 -5.94 -9.76
C PRO A 56 -13.71 -6.33 -10.07
N LEU A 57 -12.89 -6.34 -9.04
CA LEU A 57 -11.63 -7.09 -8.98
C LEU A 57 -11.96 -8.58 -8.83
N ASP A 58 -11.04 -9.44 -9.23
CA ASP A 58 -11.18 -10.86 -8.87
C ASP A 58 -10.91 -11.08 -7.38
N ASP A 59 -11.35 -12.21 -6.84
CA ASP A 59 -11.25 -12.51 -5.41
C ASP A 59 -9.82 -12.44 -4.85
N ALA A 60 -8.79 -12.78 -5.64
CA ALA A 60 -7.41 -12.72 -5.19
C ALA A 60 -6.93 -11.26 -5.06
N ASP A 61 -7.21 -10.44 -6.07
CA ASP A 61 -6.90 -9.00 -6.04
C ASP A 61 -7.69 -8.28 -4.95
N LEU A 62 -8.96 -8.64 -4.76
CA LEU A 62 -9.82 -8.07 -3.72
C LEU A 62 -9.28 -8.40 -2.32
N THR A 63 -8.85 -9.65 -2.11
CA THR A 63 -8.24 -10.09 -0.85
C THR A 63 -6.95 -9.31 -0.56
N LEU A 64 -6.10 -9.13 -1.57
CA LEU A 64 -4.86 -8.38 -1.44
C LEU A 64 -5.15 -6.91 -1.07
N VAL A 65 -6.09 -6.26 -1.75
CA VAL A 65 -6.47 -4.87 -1.46
C VAL A 65 -7.03 -4.73 -0.04
N HIS A 66 -7.86 -5.66 0.44
CA HIS A 66 -8.39 -5.60 1.81
C HIS A 66 -7.26 -5.70 2.85
N GLN A 67 -6.34 -6.65 2.69
CA GLN A 67 -5.19 -6.79 3.59
C GLN A 67 -4.33 -5.53 3.64
N VAL A 68 -4.12 -4.90 2.49
CA VAL A 68 -3.38 -3.64 2.36
C VAL A 68 -4.14 -2.47 3.00
N ALA A 69 -5.45 -2.39 2.83
CA ALA A 69 -6.28 -1.37 3.45
C ALA A 69 -6.25 -1.49 4.98
N ASP A 70 -6.43 -2.70 5.52
CA ASP A 70 -6.33 -2.99 6.95
C ASP A 70 -4.93 -2.67 7.49
N HIS A 71 -3.88 -3.01 6.74
CA HIS A 71 -2.51 -2.67 7.10
C HIS A 71 -2.35 -1.16 7.29
N ARG A 72 -2.94 -0.33 6.42
CA ARG A 72 -2.92 1.13 6.56
C ARG A 72 -3.82 1.69 7.65
N ASP A 73 -5.02 1.16 7.82
CA ASP A 73 -5.92 1.57 8.88
C ASP A 73 -5.34 1.27 10.27
N HIS A 74 -4.56 0.19 10.38
CA HIS A 74 -3.80 -0.09 11.58
C HIS A 74 -2.81 1.04 11.90
N VAL A 75 -2.11 1.57 10.88
CA VAL A 75 -1.19 2.73 11.04
C VAL A 75 -1.90 3.99 11.47
N ALA A 76 -3.05 4.29 10.86
CA ALA A 76 -3.86 5.45 11.24
C ALA A 76 -4.36 5.36 12.69
N ARG A 77 -4.57 4.14 13.19
CA ARG A 77 -5.06 3.87 14.55
C ARG A 77 -3.94 3.71 15.60
N THR A 78 -2.77 3.21 15.21
CA THR A 78 -1.60 3.07 16.09
C THR A 78 -0.65 4.27 16.04
N GLY A 79 -0.82 5.15 15.05
CA GLY A 79 -0.27 6.50 15.06
C GLY A 79 -0.92 7.30 16.18
N LEU A 80 -0.31 7.27 17.36
CA LEU A 80 -0.42 8.24 18.45
C LEU A 80 -1.47 9.35 18.24
N GLY A 81 -2.52 9.30 19.05
CA GLY A 81 -3.20 10.50 19.56
C GLY A 81 -2.25 11.38 20.40
N ALA A 82 -1.17 11.87 19.80
CA ALA A 82 -0.37 12.99 20.26
C ALA A 82 -0.54 14.07 19.17
N THR A 83 -1.61 14.85 19.19
CA THR A 83 -1.75 15.95 20.14
C THR A 83 -3.14 16.01 20.78
N ALA A 84 -3.24 15.57 22.03
CA ALA A 84 -4.23 16.10 22.97
C ALA A 84 -3.65 17.32 23.70
N GLY A 85 -4.40 18.43 23.72
CA GLY A 85 -4.32 19.48 24.72
C GLY A 85 -3.19 20.52 24.59
N ARG A 86 -3.51 21.71 24.10
CA ARG A 86 -3.88 22.88 24.93
C ARG A 86 -4.34 24.03 24.05
#